data_AF-A0A1Y3B017-F1
#
_entry.id   AF-A0A1Y3B017-F1
#
_cell.length_a   1.000
_cell.length_b   1.000
_cell.length_c   1.000
_cell.angle_alpha   90.00
_cell.angle_beta   90.00
_cell.angle_gamma   90.00
#
_symmetry.space_group_name_H-M   'P 1'
#
loop_
_entity.id
_entity.type
_entity.pdbx_description
1 polymer ?
#
loop_
_entity_poly.entity_id
_entity_poly.type
_entity_poly.pdbx_seq_one_letter_code
_entity_poly.pdbx_strand_id
1 'polypeptide(L)'
;QNVNLFIADDLQLLGGQDGPIYEVICSRIRYMSSQIEKPIRIVALSSPIANAKDIAQWLGCSHGHTFNFHPSVRPLPLEINIRGFNQTHNATRLLTMSKP
;
A
#
# COMPACT_ATOMS: atom_id res chain seq x y z
N GLN A 1 -3.37 -24.18 13.01
CA GLN A 1 -3.30 -23.41 11.75
C GLN A 1 -4.71 -23.29 11.18
N ASN A 2 -5.59 -22.50 11.81
CA ASN A 2 -7.03 -22.52 11.50
C ASN A 2 -7.52 -21.23 10.82
N VAL A 3 -6.60 -20.40 10.33
CA VAL A 3 -6.94 -19.18 9.59
C VAL A 3 -7.36 -19.56 8.18
N ASN A 4 -8.51 -19.07 7.71
CA ASN A 4 -9.01 -19.33 6.36
C ASN A 4 -8.98 -18.09 5.46
N LEU A 5 -8.92 -16.90 6.05
CA LEU A 5 -8.88 -15.62 5.36
C LEU A 5 -7.86 -14.72 6.06
N PHE A 6 -7.00 -14.09 5.28
CA PHE A 6 -6.08 -13.06 5.72
C PHE A 6 -6.28 -11.83 4.84
N ILE A 7 -6.60 -10.70 5.46
CA ILE A 7 -6.77 -9.40 4.78
C ILE A 7 -5.57 -8.54 5.15
N ALA A 8 -4.80 -8.16 4.15
CA ALA A 8 -3.66 -7.26 4.27
C ALA A 8 -4.07 -5.89 3.76
N ASP A 9 -4.41 -4.96 4.66
CA ASP A 9 -4.79 -3.59 4.30
C ASP A 9 -3.59 -2.65 4.22
N ASP A 10 -3.73 -1.53 3.52
CA ASP A 10 -2.70 -0.50 3.34
C ASP A 10 -1.32 -1.03 2.89
N LEU A 11 -1.30 -1.96 1.94
CA LEU A 11 -0.07 -2.62 1.51
C LEU A 11 0.99 -1.66 0.91
N GLN A 12 0.59 -0.46 0.48
CA GLN A 12 1.51 0.60 0.07
C GLN A 12 2.49 1.03 1.18
N LEU A 13 2.19 0.72 2.44
CA LEU A 13 3.03 1.04 3.60
C LEU A 13 4.20 0.06 3.80
N LEU A 14 4.38 -0.95 2.93
CA LEU A 14 5.53 -1.85 2.97
C LEU A 14 6.89 -1.13 2.94
N GLY A 15 6.97 0.05 2.33
CA GLY A 15 8.18 0.89 2.33
C GLY A 15 8.34 1.79 3.56
N GLY A 16 7.40 1.76 4.50
CA GLY A 16 7.39 2.59 5.72
C GLY A 16 8.27 2.04 6.84
N GLN A 17 8.26 2.72 8.00
CA GLN A 17 9.08 2.31 9.16
C GLN A 17 8.76 0.89 9.65
N ASP A 18 7.47 0.55 9.73
CA ASP A 18 7.02 -0.79 10.14
C ASP A 18 6.86 -1.77 8.97
N GLY A 19 7.23 -1.33 7.77
CA GLY A 19 7.14 -2.09 6.53
C GLY A 19 7.79 -3.47 6.58
N PRO A 20 9.03 -3.61 7.10
CA PRO A 20 9.69 -4.92 7.20
C PRO A 20 8.94 -5.91 8.10
N ILE A 21 8.32 -5.44 9.18
CA ILE A 21 7.52 -6.30 10.07
C ILE A 21 6.29 -6.79 9.30
N TYR A 22 5.64 -5.90 8.58
CA TYR A 22 4.46 -6.24 7.80
C TYR A 22 4.79 -7.23 6.66
N GLU A 23 5.91 -7.03 5.98
CA GLU A 23 6.43 -7.93 4.95
C GLU A 23 6.67 -9.35 5.50
N VAL A 24 7.28 -9.46 6.68
CA VAL A 24 7.51 -10.76 7.34
C VAL A 24 6.21 -11.46 7.68
N ILE A 25 5.19 -10.73 8.15
CA ILE A 25 3.87 -11.29 8.46
C ILE A 25 3.20 -11.83 7.18
N CYS A 26 3.13 -11.02 6.13
CA CYS A 26 2.55 -11.42 4.84
C CYS A 26 3.29 -12.64 4.23
N SER A 27 4.62 -12.62 4.25
CA SER A 27 5.46 -13.73 3.77
C SER A 27 5.22 -15.01 4.58
N ARG A 28 5.07 -14.89 5.90
CA ARG A 28 4.78 -16.03 6.77
C ARG A 28 3.40 -16.62 6.49
N ILE A 29 2.38 -15.81 6.31
CA ILE A 29 1.03 -16.28 5.95
C ILE A 29 1.07 -16.97 4.58
N ARG A 30 1.77 -16.39 3.61
CA ARG A 30 1.95 -17.00 2.28
C ARG A 30 2.67 -18.35 2.37
N TYR A 31 3.75 -18.43 3.14
CA TYR A 31 4.47 -19.68 3.40
C TYR A 31 3.59 -20.71 4.10
N MET A 32 2.87 -20.32 5.16
CA MET A 32 1.94 -21.22 5.85
C MET A 32 0.89 -21.77 4.89
N SER A 33 0.32 -20.92 4.03
CA SER A 33 -0.66 -21.33 3.01
C SER A 33 -0.11 -22.32 1.98
N SER A 34 1.21 -22.41 1.78
CA SER A 34 1.81 -23.39 0.87
C SER A 34 2.14 -24.72 1.56
N GLN A 35 2.25 -24.74 2.89
CA GLN A 35 2.56 -25.94 3.68
C GLN A 35 1.32 -26.70 4.15
N ILE A 36 0.20 -26.01 4.35
CA ILE A 36 -1.05 -26.63 4.81
C ILE A 36 -1.90 -27.09 3.61
N GLU A 37 -2.59 -28.22 3.77
CA GLU A 37 -3.49 -28.77 2.73
C GLU A 37 -4.69 -27.84 2.45
N LYS A 38 -5.03 -26.95 3.39
CA LYS A 38 -6.13 -26.01 3.27
C LYS A 38 -5.63 -24.59 2.95
N PRO A 39 -5.70 -24.12 1.69
CA PRO A 39 -5.14 -22.82 1.32
C PRO A 39 -5.81 -21.67 2.08
N ILE A 40 -5.01 -20.68 2.50
CA ILE A 40 -5.49 -19.45 3.13
C ILE A 40 -5.82 -18.46 2.02
N ARG A 41 -7.04 -17.92 2.00
CA ARG A 41 -7.38 -16.84 1.07
C ARG A 41 -6.68 -15.56 1.52
N ILE A 42 -5.83 -15.00 0.67
CA ILE A 42 -5.18 -13.71 0.92
C ILE A 42 -5.91 -12.65 0.08
N VAL A 43 -6.34 -11.58 0.73
CA VAL A 43 -6.90 -10.39 0.08
C VAL A 43 -6.02 -9.22 0.45
N ALA A 44 -5.45 -8.56 -0.54
CA ALA A 44 -4.58 -7.43 -0.33
C ALA A 44 -5.26 -6.15 -0.81
N LEU A 45 -5.35 -5.16 0.06
CA LEU A 45 -5.92 -3.85 -0.21
C LEU A 45 -4.80 -2.82 -0.17
N SER A 46 -4.82 -1.92 -1.14
CA SER A 46 -3.84 -0.84 -1.21
C SER A 46 -4.34 0.35 -2.00
N SER A 47 -3.69 1.49 -1.77
CA SER A 47 -3.65 2.59 -2.72
C SER A 47 -2.99 2.12 -4.03
N PRO A 48 -3.18 2.84 -5.15
CA PRO A 48 -2.47 2.57 -6.39
C PRO A 48 -0.96 2.47 -6.20
N ILE A 49 -0.36 1.38 -6.69
CA ILE A 49 1.08 1.10 -6.55
C ILE A 49 1.68 0.84 -7.93
N ALA A 50 2.88 1.36 -8.19
CA ALA A 50 3.57 1.19 -9.47
C ALA A 50 4.00 -0.27 -9.73
N ASN A 51 4.51 -0.95 -8.71
CA ASN A 51 5.01 -2.33 -8.76
C ASN A 51 3.97 -3.39 -8.31
N ALA A 52 2.68 -3.15 -8.58
CA ALA A 52 1.61 -4.05 -8.14
C ALA A 52 1.74 -5.50 -8.68
N LYS A 53 2.40 -5.69 -9.83
CA LYS A 53 2.67 -7.03 -10.39
C LYS A 53 3.59 -7.86 -9.49
N ASP A 54 4.67 -7.25 -9.00
CA ASP A 54 5.65 -7.94 -8.16
C ASP A 54 5.03 -8.30 -6.80
N ILE A 55 4.25 -7.37 -6.25
CA ILE A 55 3.49 -7.59 -5.02
C ILE A 55 2.47 -8.72 -5.17
N ALA A 56 1.72 -8.72 -6.27
CA ALA A 56 0.74 -9.77 -6.56
C ALA A 56 1.42 -11.14 -6.69
N GLN A 57 2.55 -11.20 -7.40
CA GLN A 57 3.34 -12.42 -7.54
C GLN A 57 3.86 -12.91 -6.17
N TRP A 58 4.39 -12.01 -5.34
CA TRP A 58 4.87 -12.32 -3.99
C TRP A 58 3.77 -12.90 -3.10
N LEU A 59 2.57 -12.32 -3.10
CA LEU A 59 1.41 -12.83 -2.36
C LEU A 59 0.75 -14.06 -3.01
N GLY A 60 1.17 -14.45 -4.23
CA GLY A 60 0.61 -15.57 -4.97
C GLY A 60 -0.73 -15.30 -5.64
N CYS A 61 -1.06 -14.03 -5.88
CA CYS A 61 -2.24 -13.62 -6.64
C CYS A 61 -2.02 -13.89 -8.13
N SER A 62 -3.03 -14.43 -8.81
CA SER A 62 -3.00 -14.56 -10.26
C SER A 62 -3.28 -13.22 -10.95
N HIS A 63 -2.84 -13.10 -12.20
CA HIS A 63 -3.09 -11.91 -13.02
C HIS A 63 -4.60 -11.58 -13.16
N GLY A 64 -5.47 -12.59 -13.23
CA GLY A 64 -6.93 -12.41 -13.29
C GLY A 64 -7.57 -11.94 -11.99
N HIS A 65 -6.81 -11.89 -10.89
CA HIS A 65 -7.27 -11.44 -9.57
C HIS A 65 -6.44 -10.26 -9.05
N THR A 66 -5.71 -9.57 -9.93
CA THR A 66 -4.89 -8.41 -9.58
C THR A 66 -5.53 -7.15 -10.18
N PHE A 67 -6.08 -6.30 -9.32
CA PHE A 67 -6.73 -5.06 -9.72
C PHE A 67 -5.91 -3.87 -9.22
N ASN A 68 -5.20 -3.21 -10.14
CA ASN A 68 -4.42 -2.01 -9.84
C ASN A 68 -4.94 -0.86 -10.70
N PHE A 69 -5.48 0.16 -10.05
CA PHE A 69 -6.15 1.27 -10.73
C PHE A 69 -5.33 2.55 -10.66
N HIS A 70 -5.53 3.48 -11.59
CA HIS A 70 -4.84 4.77 -11.58
C HIS A 70 -5.35 5.68 -10.44
N PRO A 71 -4.51 6.51 -9.78
CA PRO A 71 -4.97 7.42 -8.72
C PRO A 71 -6.14 8.35 -9.07
N SER A 72 -6.40 8.59 -10.35
CA SER A 72 -7.53 9.39 -10.82
C SER A 72 -8.88 8.66 -10.81
N VAL A 73 -8.94 7.33 -10.68
CA VAL A 73 -10.20 6.55 -10.72
C VAL A 73 -11.04 6.66 -9.44
N ARG A 74 -10.84 7.73 -8.67
CA ARG A 74 -11.59 7.95 -7.43
C ARG A 74 -13.06 8.24 -7.78
N PRO A 75 -14.02 7.76 -6.96
CA PRO A 75 -15.43 8.09 -7.15
C PRO A 75 -15.71 9.59 -7.15
N LEU A 76 -14.93 10.34 -6.37
CA LEU A 76 -14.92 11.79 -6.38
C LEU A 76 -13.58 12.29 -6.98
N PRO A 77 -13.61 13.08 -8.07
CA PRO A 77 -12.42 13.71 -8.61
C PRO A 77 -11.70 14.56 -7.55
N LEU A 78 -10.38 14.53 -7.56
CA LEU A 78 -9.54 15.29 -6.65
C LEU A 78 -8.69 16.30 -7.45
N GLU A 79 -8.85 17.59 -7.15
CA GLU A 79 -7.99 18.65 -7.66
C GLU A 79 -6.85 18.91 -6.65
N ILE A 80 -5.61 18.87 -7.12
CA ILE A 80 -4.42 19.06 -6.28
C ILE A 80 -3.68 20.30 -6.75
N ASN A 81 -3.64 21.33 -5.88
CA ASN A 81 -2.88 22.55 -6.10
C ASN A 81 -1.67 22.59 -5.15
N ILE A 82 -0.45 22.50 -5.68
CA ILE A 82 0.78 22.55 -4.89
C ILE A 82 1.37 23.96 -4.98
N ARG A 83 1.46 24.66 -3.85
CA ARG A 83 2.11 25.97 -3.75
C ARG A 83 3.47 25.82 -3.04
N GLY A 84 4.55 26.05 -3.78
CA GLY A 84 5.92 26.02 -3.25
C GLY A 84 6.31 27.32 -2.53
N PHE A 85 7.06 27.21 -1.44
CA PHE A 85 7.60 28.34 -0.70
C PHE A 85 9.13 28.26 -0.67
N ASN A 86 9.80 29.26 -1.25
CA ASN A 86 11.25 29.26 -1.47
C ASN A 86 12.08 29.71 -0.26
N GLN A 87 11.45 30.01 0.88
CA GLN A 87 12.18 30.38 2.10
C GLN A 87 12.86 29.15 2.73
N THR A 88 14.18 29.23 2.91
CA THR A 88 14.99 28.17 3.52
C THR A 88 14.79 28.10 5.03
N HIS A 89 14.75 29.25 5.70
CA HIS A 89 14.53 29.34 7.14
C HIS A 89 13.11 28.88 7.51
N ASN A 90 13.03 27.83 8.34
CA ASN A 90 11.78 27.14 8.66
C ASN A 90 10.70 28.08 9.22
N ALA A 91 11.03 28.91 10.22
CA ALA A 91 10.06 29.80 10.83
C ALA A 91 9.53 30.84 9.83
N THR A 92 10.39 31.39 8.97
CA THR A 92 9.98 32.35 7.93
C THR A 92 9.08 31.68 6.90
N ARG A 93 9.39 30.44 6.50
CA ARG A 93 8.55 29.66 5.59
C ARG A 93 7.17 29.38 6.18
N LEU A 94 7.08 29.03 7.46
CA LEU A 94 5.79 28.81 8.11
C LEU A 94 4.96 30.11 8.19
N LEU A 95 5.62 31.25 8.43
CA LEU A 95 4.96 32.57 8.41
C LEU A 95 4.51 33.01 7.01
N THR A 96 5.17 32.56 5.94
CA THR A 96 4.69 32.82 4.58
C THR A 96 3.54 31.89 4.20
N MET A 97 3.53 30.64 4.71
CA MET A 97 2.43 29.69 4.54
C MET A 97 1.14 30.10 5.27
N SER A 98 1.24 30.91 6.34
CA SER A 98 0.06 31.38 7.08
C SER A 98 -0.68 32.53 6.38
N LYS A 99 -0.07 33.15 5.36
CA LYS A 99 -0.72 34.16 4.52
C LYS A 99 -1.34 33.46 3.30
N PRO A 100 -2.66 33.63 3.04
CA PRO A 100 -3.37 32.93 1.98
C PRO A 100 -2.84 33.23 0.57
#